data_AF-A0A351Y622-F1
#
_entry.id   AF-A0A351Y622-F1
#
_cell.length_a   1.000
_cell.length_b   1.000
_cell.length_c   1.000
_cell.angle_alpha   90.00
_cell.angle_beta   90.00
_cell.angle_gamma   90.00
#
_symmetry.space_group_name_H-M   'P 1'
#
loop_
_entity.id
_entity.type
_entity.pdbx_description
1 polymer ?
#
loop_
_entity_poly.entity_id
_entity_poly.type
_entity_poly.pdbx_seq_one_letter_code
_entity_poly.pdbx_strand_id
1 'polypeptide(L)'
;MIDPPREEVFAAIKSANEAKIKIIMITGDYELTAEAIAKHIGLEDGEKLIMVTGEKLTNMSDIQLVETLQKPVPIIFSRTSPEDKLRIVNLLRKTHNIVAVTGDGINDAPALRSANI
;
A
#
# COMPACT_ATOMS: atom_id res chain seq x y z
N MET A 1 -18.98 -9.71 4.84
CA MET A 1 -19.09 -8.58 5.78
C MET A 1 -17.75 -7.86 5.71
N ILE A 2 -17.75 -6.57 5.39
CA ILE A 2 -16.51 -5.78 5.24
C ILE A 2 -16.19 -5.20 6.62
N ASP A 3 -14.96 -5.36 7.09
CA ASP A 3 -14.53 -4.70 8.32
C ASP A 3 -14.40 -3.18 8.06
N PRO A 4 -15.09 -2.34 8.84
CA PRO A 4 -15.03 -0.90 8.64
C PRO A 4 -13.63 -0.37 9.01
N PRO A 5 -13.13 0.66 8.32
CA PRO A 5 -11.90 1.33 8.72
C PRO A 5 -11.99 1.89 10.13
N ARG A 6 -10.91 1.82 10.89
CA ARG A 6 -10.81 2.47 12.21
C ARG A 6 -10.85 3.98 12.05
N GLU A 7 -11.49 4.70 12.97
CA GLU A 7 -11.60 6.17 12.93
C GLU A 7 -10.24 6.88 12.87
N GLU A 8 -9.22 6.29 13.49
CA GLU A 8 -7.84 6.83 13.50
C GLU A 8 -7.20 6.89 12.10
N VAL A 9 -7.65 6.03 11.16
CA VAL A 9 -7.11 5.94 9.80
C VAL A 9 -7.31 7.24 9.03
N PHE A 10 -8.46 7.90 9.23
CA PHE A 10 -8.80 9.15 8.53
C PHE A 10 -7.84 10.28 8.91
N ALA A 11 -7.52 10.40 10.21
CA ALA A 11 -6.56 11.38 10.70
C ALA A 11 -5.15 11.08 10.19
N ALA A 12 -4.74 9.81 10.20
CA ALA A 12 -3.42 9.38 9.74
C ALA A 12 -3.21 9.68 8.25
N ILE A 13 -4.20 9.37 7.39
CA ILE A 13 -4.14 9.67 5.95
C ILE A 13 -4.03 11.17 5.71
N LYS A 14 -4.84 11.96 6.41
CA LYS A 14 -4.79 13.42 6.31
C LYS A 14 -3.40 13.96 6.67
N SER A 15 -2.85 13.54 7.80
CA SER A 15 -1.51 13.98 8.24
C SER A 15 -0.40 13.53 7.28
N ALA A 16 -0.47 12.31 6.75
CA ALA A 16 0.49 11.81 5.77
C ALA A 16 0.42 12.63 4.47
N ASN A 17 -0.77 12.95 3.98
CA ASN A 17 -0.97 13.81 2.81
C ASN A 17 -0.44 15.24 3.04
N GLU A 18 -0.73 15.86 4.18
CA GLU A 18 -0.21 17.19 4.56
C GLU A 18 1.33 17.20 4.63
N ALA A 19 1.93 16.11 5.10
CA ALA A 19 3.37 15.91 5.15
C ALA A 19 4.00 15.49 3.80
N LYS A 20 3.19 15.36 2.73
CA LYS A 20 3.60 14.88 1.40
C LYS A 20 4.25 13.49 1.44
N ILE A 21 3.80 12.65 2.36
CA ILE A 21 4.21 11.25 2.46
C ILE A 21 3.37 10.45 1.48
N LYS A 22 4.02 9.71 0.60
CA LYS A 22 3.33 8.80 -0.31
C LYS A 22 2.75 7.62 0.48
N ILE A 23 1.44 7.41 0.31
CA ILE A 23 0.72 6.29 0.92
C ILE A 23 0.56 5.17 -0.11
N ILE A 24 0.84 3.93 0.33
CA ILE A 24 0.66 2.71 -0.46
C ILE A 24 -0.19 1.75 0.37
N MET A 25 -1.33 1.32 -0.18
CA MET A 25 -2.18 0.31 0.44
C MET A 25 -1.79 -1.07 -0.09
N ILE A 26 -1.62 -2.05 0.79
CA ILE A 26 -1.33 -3.45 0.43
C ILE A 26 -2.31 -4.37 1.16
N THR A 27 -3.24 -4.98 0.44
CA THR A 27 -4.31 -5.81 1.02
C THR A 27 -4.47 -7.15 0.27
N GLY A 28 -4.89 -8.17 1.03
CA GLY A 28 -5.33 -9.46 0.48
C GLY A 28 -6.74 -9.44 -0.12
N ASP A 29 -7.48 -8.34 0.06
CA ASP A 29 -8.85 -8.19 -0.43
C ASP A 29 -8.94 -8.06 -1.95
N TYR A 30 -10.16 -8.18 -2.46
CA TYR A 30 -10.47 -7.94 -3.87
C TYR A 30 -10.39 -6.46 -4.23
N GLU A 31 -10.07 -6.16 -5.48
CA GLU A 31 -9.88 -4.80 -6.02
C GLU A 31 -11.03 -3.87 -5.69
N LEU A 32 -12.27 -4.30 -5.94
CA LEU A 32 -13.48 -3.48 -5.70
C LEU A 32 -13.64 -3.12 -4.22
N THR A 33 -13.25 -4.03 -3.31
CA THR A 33 -13.30 -3.77 -1.87
C THR A 33 -12.20 -2.80 -1.45
N ALA A 34 -10.98 -3.01 -1.95
CA ALA A 34 -9.85 -2.14 -1.68
C ALA A 34 -10.08 -0.71 -2.19
N GLU A 35 -10.65 -0.58 -3.39
CA GLU A 35 -11.03 0.71 -3.98
C GLU A 35 -12.13 1.41 -3.18
N ALA A 36 -13.18 0.68 -2.77
CA ALA A 36 -14.25 1.24 -1.95
C ALA A 36 -13.72 1.75 -0.60
N ILE A 37 -12.83 0.98 0.04
CA ILE A 37 -12.18 1.39 1.30
C ILE A 37 -11.29 2.61 1.08
N ALA A 38 -10.46 2.61 0.03
CA ALA A 38 -9.57 3.72 -0.29
C ALA A 38 -10.32 5.04 -0.51
N LYS A 39 -11.46 5.00 -1.22
CA LYS A 39 -12.34 6.16 -1.37
C LYS A 39 -12.96 6.57 -0.05
N HIS A 40 -13.42 5.60 0.74
CA HIS A 40 -14.06 5.88 2.02
C HIS A 40 -13.11 6.59 3.00
N ILE A 41 -11.84 6.19 3.06
CA ILE A 41 -10.83 6.77 3.97
C ILE A 41 -10.12 8.01 3.41
N GLY A 42 -10.47 8.47 2.21
CA GLY A 42 -9.85 9.64 1.58
C GLY A 42 -8.43 9.42 1.08
N LEU A 43 -8.06 8.17 0.76
CA LEU A 43 -6.79 7.86 0.09
C LEU A 43 -6.78 8.40 -1.35
N GLU A 44 -7.95 8.48 -1.97
CA GLU A 44 -8.20 9.05 -3.29
C GLU A 44 -9.12 10.28 -3.16
N ASP A 45 -8.59 11.48 -3.43
CA ASP A 45 -9.35 12.74 -3.48
C ASP A 45 -9.59 13.18 -4.93
N GLY A 46 -10.10 12.25 -5.76
CA GLY A 46 -10.37 12.50 -7.19
C GLY A 46 -9.15 12.48 -8.12
N GLU A 47 -7.94 12.21 -7.61
CA GLU A 47 -6.75 11.94 -8.43
C GLU A 47 -6.70 10.50 -8.95
N LYS A 48 -5.93 10.25 -10.02
CA LYS A 48 -5.71 8.90 -10.54
C LYS A 48 -4.90 8.06 -9.54
N LEU A 49 -5.51 7.07 -8.90
CA LEU A 49 -4.78 6.00 -8.22
C LEU A 49 -4.28 4.93 -9.20
N ILE A 50 -3.26 4.17 -8.79
CA ILE A 50 -2.81 2.97 -9.51
C ILE A 50 -3.28 1.73 -8.74
N MET A 51 -4.08 0.90 -9.40
CA MET A 51 -4.46 -0.42 -8.89
C MET A 51 -3.58 -1.51 -9.50
N VAL A 52 -3.04 -2.40 -8.66
CA VAL A 52 -2.24 -3.56 -9.07
C VAL A 52 -2.72 -4.80 -8.32
N THR A 53 -3.15 -5.84 -9.03
CA THR A 53 -3.48 -7.14 -8.42
C THR A 53 -2.23 -7.93 -8.09
N GLY A 54 -2.32 -8.87 -7.15
CA GLY A 54 -1.26 -9.84 -6.85
C GLY A 54 -0.82 -10.64 -8.09
N GLU A 55 -1.76 -10.99 -8.98
CA GLU A 55 -1.44 -11.64 -10.25
C GLU A 55 -0.57 -10.74 -11.15
N LYS A 56 -0.97 -9.47 -11.30
CA LYS A 56 -0.20 -8.51 -12.09
C LYS A 56 1.17 -8.23 -11.46
N LEU A 57 1.23 -8.14 -10.14
CA LEU A 57 2.45 -7.95 -9.36
C LEU A 57 3.43 -9.12 -9.53
N THR A 58 2.93 -10.35 -9.53
CA THR A 58 3.73 -11.56 -9.76
C THR A 58 4.40 -11.52 -11.13
N ASN A 59 3.69 -11.00 -12.14
CA ASN A 59 4.19 -10.87 -13.51
C ASN A 59 5.07 -9.62 -13.75
N MET A 60 5.17 -8.70 -12.78
CA MET A 60 6.08 -7.56 -12.88
C MET A 60 7.50 -7.97 -12.53
N SER A 61 8.46 -7.52 -13.33
CA SER A 61 9.87 -7.49 -12.92
C SER A 61 10.11 -6.47 -11.81
N ASP A 62 11.20 -6.62 -11.05
CA ASP A 62 11.57 -5.67 -10.00
C ASP A 62 11.75 -4.24 -10.56
N ILE A 63 12.24 -4.11 -11.79
CA ILE A 63 12.40 -2.80 -12.47
C ILE A 63 11.04 -2.15 -12.69
N GLN A 64 10.08 -2.88 -13.28
CA GLN A 64 8.72 -2.37 -13.53
C GLN A 64 8.00 -2.02 -12.21
N LEU A 65 8.22 -2.82 -11.18
CA LEU A 65 7.65 -2.57 -9.86
C LEU A 65 8.25 -1.30 -9.25
N VAL A 66 9.57 -1.11 -9.32
CA VAL A 66 10.22 0.14 -8.87
C VAL A 66 9.70 1.35 -9.64
N GLU A 67 9.59 1.29 -10.96
CA GLU A 67 9.03 2.37 -11.77
C GLU A 67 7.58 2.71 -11.37
N THR A 68 6.79 1.69 -11.04
CA THR A 68 5.41 1.86 -10.54
C THR A 68 5.43 2.52 -9.16
N LEU A 69 6.27 2.04 -8.25
CA LEU A 69 6.44 2.57 -6.88
C LEU A 69 6.97 4.01 -6.86
N GLN A 70 7.63 4.49 -7.91
CA GLN A 70 8.11 5.88 -8.04
C GLN A 70 7.06 6.85 -8.59
N LYS A 71 5.90 6.38 -9.08
CA LYS A 71 4.84 7.27 -9.57
C LYS A 71 4.35 8.20 -8.44
N PRO A 72 4.03 9.48 -8.70
CA PRO A 72 3.69 10.45 -7.66
C PRO A 72 2.24 10.31 -7.14
N VAL A 73 1.57 9.20 -7.43
CA VAL A 73 0.16 8.97 -7.07
C VAL A 73 0.03 7.81 -6.08
N PRO A 74 -1.08 7.74 -5.32
CA PRO A 74 -1.38 6.61 -4.45
C PRO A 74 -1.42 5.29 -5.23
N ILE A 75 -0.99 4.21 -4.58
CA ILE A 75 -0.98 2.87 -5.16
C ILE A 75 -1.71 1.92 -4.22
N ILE A 76 -2.57 1.10 -4.80
CA ILE A 76 -3.25 0.00 -4.11
C ILE A 76 -2.78 -1.30 -4.73
N PHE A 77 -2.21 -2.16 -3.89
CA PHE A 77 -1.97 -3.55 -4.22
C PHE A 77 -3.07 -4.41 -3.58
N SER A 78 -3.82 -5.13 -4.41
CA SER A 78 -4.92 -6.01 -3.97
C SER A 78 -4.57 -7.47 -4.20
N ARG A 79 -5.28 -8.40 -3.55
CA ARG A 79 -5.05 -9.85 -3.68
C ARG A 79 -3.60 -10.26 -3.42
N THR A 80 -2.87 -9.54 -2.57
CA THR A 80 -1.44 -9.79 -2.32
C THR A 80 -1.19 -10.92 -1.34
N SER A 81 -0.13 -11.69 -1.58
CA SER A 81 0.39 -12.66 -0.60
C SER A 81 1.32 -11.99 0.44
N PRO A 82 1.71 -12.69 1.52
CA PRO A 82 2.76 -12.22 2.42
C PRO A 82 4.10 -11.97 1.71
N GLU A 83 4.45 -12.77 0.71
CA GLU A 83 5.67 -12.62 -0.09
C GLU A 83 5.65 -11.33 -0.92
N ASP A 84 4.49 -10.99 -1.49
CA ASP A 84 4.28 -9.74 -2.22
C ASP A 84 4.53 -8.51 -1.34
N LYS A 85 3.96 -8.52 -0.13
CA LYS A 85 4.18 -7.45 0.87
C LYS A 85 5.66 -7.26 1.16
N LEU A 86 6.37 -8.36 1.43
CA LEU A 86 7.80 -8.34 1.70
C LEU A 86 8.60 -7.80 0.50
N ARG A 87 8.26 -8.23 -0.72
CA ARG A 87 8.90 -7.77 -1.96
C ARG A 87 8.75 -6.27 -2.15
N ILE A 88 7.53 -5.72 -1.98
CA ILE A 88 7.25 -4.29 -2.10
C ILE A 88 8.08 -3.49 -1.09
N VAL A 89 8.07 -3.88 0.19
CA VAL A 89 8.81 -3.20 1.26
C VAL A 89 10.32 -3.21 0.99
N ASN A 90 10.86 -4.35 0.56
CA ASN A 90 12.28 -4.48 0.25
C ASN A 90 12.72 -3.57 -0.92
N LEU A 91 11.91 -3.45 -1.96
CA LEU A 91 12.22 -2.58 -3.10
C LEU A 91 12.10 -1.10 -2.75
N LEU A 92 11.11 -0.71 -1.95
CA LEU A 92 10.99 0.67 -1.42
C LEU A 92 12.22 1.05 -0.58
N ARG A 93 12.72 0.13 0.25
CA ARG A 93 13.94 0.35 1.04
C ARG A 93 15.20 0.46 0.20
N LYS A 94 15.37 -0.42 -0.80
CA LYS A 94 16.51 -0.39 -1.72
C LYS A 94 16.59 0.92 -2.52
N THR A 95 15.44 1.55 -2.75
CA THR A 95 15.32 2.82 -3.46
C THR A 95 15.52 4.05 -2.56
N HIS A 96 16.15 3.88 -1.39
CA HIS A 96 16.51 4.94 -0.44
C HIS A 96 15.31 5.67 0.19
N ASN A 97 14.12 5.05 0.19
CA ASN A 97 12.98 5.56 0.93
C ASN A 97 13.07 5.13 2.40
N ILE A 98 12.62 6.02 3.30
CA ILE A 98 12.27 5.63 4.66
C ILE A 98 10.86 5.04 4.59
N VAL A 99 10.73 3.77 4.93
CA VAL A 99 9.46 3.04 4.82
C VAL A 99 8.93 2.75 6.22
N ALA A 100 7.72 3.23 6.51
CA ALA A 100 6.93 2.80 7.65
C ALA A 100 5.84 1.84 7.16
N VAL A 101 5.61 0.75 7.88
CA VAL A 101 4.54 -0.20 7.57
C VAL A 101 3.58 -0.26 8.74
N THR A 102 2.28 -0.18 8.46
CA THR A 102 1.22 -0.33 9.47
C THR A 102 0.35 -1.51 9.08
N GLY A 103 0.09 -2.44 10.01
CA GLY A 103 -0.75 -3.61 9.80
C GLY A 103 -1.12 -4.26 11.12
N ASP A 104 -2.26 -4.93 11.16
CA ASP A 104 -2.82 -5.58 12.36
C ASP A 104 -2.76 -7.12 12.30
N GLY A 105 -2.28 -7.69 11.19
CA GLY A 105 -2.23 -9.13 10.96
C GLY A 105 -0.88 -9.79 11.22
N ILE A 106 -0.92 -11.07 11.58
CA ILE A 106 0.26 -11.97 11.65
C ILE A 106 1.02 -12.01 10.30
N ASN A 107 0.30 -11.77 9.20
CA ASN A 107 0.82 -11.71 7.83
C ASN A 107 1.66 -10.45 7.55
N ASP A 108 1.56 -9.43 8.39
CA ASP A 108 2.35 -8.20 8.27
C ASP A 108 3.68 -8.28 9.04
N ALA A 109 3.87 -9.30 9.88
CA ALA A 109 5.06 -9.44 10.72
C ALA A 109 6.39 -9.41 9.94
N PRO A 110 6.54 -10.07 8.76
CA PRO A 110 7.77 -9.96 7.96
C PRO A 110 7.98 -8.55 7.38
N ALA A 111 6.90 -7.88 6.98
CA ALA A 111 6.93 -6.53 6.42
C ALA A 111 7.24 -5.47 7.48
N LEU A 112 6.63 -5.59 8.67
CA LEU A 112 6.89 -4.75 9.84
C LEU A 112 8.35 -4.85 10.31
N ARG A 113 8.90 -6.07 10.42
CA ARG A 113 10.34 -6.25 10.76
C ARG A 113 11.28 -5.67 9.71
N SER A 114 10.83 -5.61 8.47
CA SER A 114 11.62 -5.11 7.36
C SER A 114 11.44 -3.62 7.14
N ALA A 115 10.46 -2.96 7.76
CA ALA A 115 10.29 -1.51 7.68
C ALA A 115 11.40 -0.78 8.47
N ASN A 116 11.60 0.51 8.19
CA ASN A 116 12.45 1.35 9.03
C ASN A 116 11.79 1.60 10.40
N ILE A 117 10.46 1.64 10.43
CA ILE A 117 9.60 1.86 11.60
C ILE A 117 8.36 0.97 11.45
#